data_AF-A0A7C6ITP4-F1
#
_entry.id   AF-A0A7C6ITP4-F1
#
_cell.length_a   1.000
_cell.length_b   1.000
_cell.length_c   1.000
_cell.angle_alpha   90.00
_cell.angle_beta   90.00
_cell.angle_gamma   90.00
#
_symmetry.space_group_name_H-M   'P 1'
#
loop_
_entity.id
_entity.type
_entity.pdbx_description
1 polymer ?
#
loop_
_entity_poly.entity_id
_entity_poly.type
_entity_poly.pdbx_seq_one_letter_code
_entity_poly.pdbx_strand_id
1 'polypeptide(L)' 'GPAALGMAAEIFDTYGPDSFIGRLASCVIGSTDTTFYILAVYFASVGIKKTKYAIPVGLMADMAGLLGSVYIVNKVFLRL' A
#
# COMPACT_ATOMS: atom_id res chain seq x y z
N GLY A 1 -4.78 -0.15 -5.95
CA GLY A 1 -5.35 0.78 -6.96
C GLY A 1 -4.42 0.95 -8.16
N PRO A 2 -4.92 1.37 -9.34
CA PRO A 2 -4.14 1.41 -10.59
C PRO A 2 -2.94 2.36 -10.54
N ALA A 3 -3.04 3.49 -9.84
CA ALA A 3 -1.93 4.44 -9.68
C ALA A 3 -0.75 3.84 -8.88
N ALA A 4 -1.04 3.14 -7.78
CA ALA A 4 0.00 2.49 -6.97
C ALA A 4 0.71 1.37 -7.72
N LEU A 5 -0.04 0.60 -8.52
CA LEU A 5 0.52 -0.42 -9.41
C LEU A 5 1.44 0.18 -10.49
N GLY A 6 1.06 1.33 -11.06
CA GLY A 6 1.91 2.06 -12.00
C GLY A 6 3.24 2.50 -11.39
N MET A 7 3.21 3.05 -10.17
CA MET A 7 4.44 3.40 -9.43
C MET A 7 5.29 2.17 -9.09
N ALA A 8 4.68 1.04 -8.74
CA ALA A 8 5.40 -0.22 -8.55
C ALA A 8 6.14 -0.66 -9.81
N ALA A 9 5.46 -0.60 -10.95
CA ALA A 9 6.03 -1.01 -12.22
C ALA A 9 7.25 -0.15 -12.57
N GLU A 10 7.18 1.16 -12.34
CA GLU A 10 8.32 2.08 -12.50
C GLU A 10 9.48 1.75 -11.54
N ILE A 11 9.16 1.41 -10.30
CA ILE A 11 10.16 0.95 -9.31
C ILE A 11 10.83 -0.36 -9.77
N PHE A 12 10.06 -1.31 -10.30
CA PHE A 12 10.58 -2.57 -10.82
C PHE A 12 11.46 -2.37 -12.04
N ASP A 13 11.10 -1.44 -12.92
CA ASP A 13 11.89 -1.10 -14.10
C ASP A 13 13.20 -0.40 -13.73
N THR A 14 13.18 0.46 -12.71
CA THR A 14 14.36 1.25 -12.27
C THR A 14 15.34 0.44 -11.41
N TYR A 15 14.85 -0.34 -10.44
CA TYR A 15 15.68 -1.02 -9.43
C TYR A 15 15.70 -2.54 -9.58
N GLY A 16 14.87 -3.11 -10.44
CA GLY A 16 14.67 -4.55 -10.54
C GLY A 16 13.74 -5.08 -9.44
N PRO A 17 12.89 -6.07 -9.74
CA PRO A 17 11.92 -6.62 -8.79
C PRO A 17 12.58 -7.36 -7.61
N ASP A 18 13.79 -7.91 -7.79
CA ASP A 18 14.54 -8.62 -6.75
C ASP A 18 15.30 -7.71 -5.78
N SER A 19 15.36 -6.41 -6.07
CA SER A 19 15.98 -5.44 -5.17
C SER A 19 15.21 -5.30 -3.85
N PHE A 20 15.88 -4.80 -2.81
CA PHE A 20 15.23 -4.48 -1.54
C PHE A 20 14.03 -3.55 -1.74
N ILE A 21 14.17 -2.55 -2.60
CA ILE A 21 13.13 -1.59 -2.96
C ILE A 21 11.99 -2.25 -3.75
N GLY A 22 12.29 -3.17 -4.67
CA GLY A 22 11.27 -3.95 -5.38
C GLY A 22 10.48 -4.87 -4.46
N ARG A 23 11.15 -5.58 -3.54
CA ARG A 23 10.49 -6.41 -2.53
C ARG A 23 9.63 -5.59 -1.57
N LEU A 24 10.11 -4.42 -1.16
CA LEU A 24 9.37 -3.48 -0.34
C LEU A 24 8.12 -2.94 -1.05
N ALA A 25 8.26 -2.50 -2.30
CA ALA A 25 7.15 -2.04 -3.13
C ALA A 25 6.09 -3.15 -3.30
N SER A 26 6.52 -4.39 -3.54
CA SER A 26 5.63 -5.55 -3.66
C SER A 26 4.86 -5.82 -2.36
N CYS A 27 5.53 -5.81 -1.21
CA CYS A 27 4.85 -6.00 0.07
C CYS A 27 3.85 -4.87 0.37
N VAL A 28 4.22 -3.61 0.17
CA VAL A 28 3.31 -2.46 0.44
C VAL A 28 2.05 -2.54 -0.42
N ILE A 29 2.19 -2.86 -1.70
CA ILE A 29 1.06 -2.89 -2.64
C ILE A 29 0.20 -4.15 -2.45
N GLY A 30 0.78 -5.26 -1.99
CA GLY A 30 0.04 -6.48 -1.69
C GLY A 30 -0.68 -6.47 -0.34
N SER A 31 -0.17 -5.72 0.65
CA SER A 31 -0.72 -5.73 2.02
C SER A 31 -1.86 -4.74 2.23
N THR A 32 -1.92 -3.66 1.43
CA THR A 32 -2.83 -2.55 1.69
C THR A 32 -3.48 -2.04 0.41
N ASP A 33 -4.80 -1.87 0.45
CA ASP A 33 -5.55 -1.13 -0.55
C ASP A 33 -5.54 0.37 -0.24
N THR A 34 -5.36 1.20 -1.27
CA THR A 34 -5.29 2.66 -1.11
C THR A 34 -6.56 3.24 -0.49
N THR A 35 -6.46 4.00 0.62
CA THR A 35 -7.61 4.61 1.33
C THR A 35 -8.58 5.33 0.41
N PHE A 36 -8.10 6.15 -0.53
CA PHE A 36 -8.96 6.85 -1.48
C PHE A 36 -9.73 5.92 -2.42
N TYR A 37 -9.16 4.75 -2.77
CA TYR A 37 -9.86 3.74 -3.55
C TYR A 37 -10.99 3.10 -2.76
N ILE A 38 -10.77 2.76 -1.48
CA ILE A 38 -11.82 2.24 -0.60
C ILE A 38 -12.94 3.28 -0.44
N LEU A 39 -12.60 4.54 -0.16
CA LEU A 39 -13.61 5.60 -0.07
C LEU A 39 -14.36 5.82 -1.39
N ALA A 40 -13.69 5.77 -2.54
CA ALA A 40 -14.34 6.04 -3.81
C ALA A 40 -15.18 4.86 -4.31
N VAL A 41 -14.74 3.61 -4.10
CA VAL A 41 -15.39 2.42 -4.66
C VAL A 41 -16.27 1.72 -3.63
N TYR A 42 -15.74 1.50 -2.42
CA TYR A 42 -16.43 0.67 -1.43
C TYR A 42 -17.51 1.48 -0.70
N PHE A 43 -17.28 2.76 -0.43
CA PHE A 43 -18.34 3.60 0.13
C PHE A 43 -19.36 4.04 -0.92
N ALA A 44 -18.96 4.16 -2.19
CA ALA A 44 -19.91 4.41 -3.28
C ALA A 44 -20.83 3.20 -3.50
N SER A 45 -20.32 1.97 -3.44
CA SER A 45 -21.15 0.76 -3.63
C SER A 45 -22.17 0.54 -2.52
N VAL A 46 -21.87 0.97 -1.29
CA VAL A 46 -22.76 0.84 -0.11
C VAL A 46 -23.55 2.14 0.18
N GLY A 47 -23.30 3.22 -0.57
CA GLY A 47 -24.03 4.49 -0.43
C GLY A 47 -23.73 5.28 0.85
N ILE A 48 -22.53 5.12 1.43
CA ILE A 48 -22.14 5.78 2.68
C ILE A 48 -21.87 7.27 2.43
N LYS A 49 -22.68 8.14 3.07
CA LYS A 49 -22.55 9.61 2.99
C LYS A 49 -21.71 10.24 4.11
N LYS A 50 -21.44 9.50 5.20
CA LYS A 50 -20.67 10.00 6.36
C LYS A 50 -19.24 9.44 6.34
N THR A 51 -18.32 10.18 5.72
CA THR A 51 -16.92 9.76 5.54
C THR A 51 -15.91 10.47 6.46
N LYS A 52 -16.38 11.41 7.29
CA LYS A 52 -15.55 12.30 8.11
C LYS A 52 -14.48 11.59 8.94
N TYR A 53 -14.78 10.41 9.51
CA TYR A 53 -13.83 9.64 10.32
C TYR A 53 -13.13 8.52 9.54
N ALA A 54 -13.60 8.21 8.33
CA ALA A 54 -13.02 7.13 7.54
C ALA A 54 -11.68 7.52 6.92
N ILE A 55 -11.52 8.78 6.52
CA ILE A 55 -10.26 9.30 5.97
C ILE A 55 -9.12 9.17 6.98
N PRO A 56 -9.21 9.71 8.22
CA PRO A 56 -8.11 9.62 9.17
C PRO A 56 -7.83 8.18 9.61
N VAL A 57 -8.85 7.33 9.75
CA VAL A 57 -8.66 5.91 10.09
C VAL A 57 -8.00 5.13 8.96
N GLY A 58 -8.41 5.36 7.72
CA GLY A 58 -7.79 4.76 6.54
C GLY A 58 -6.32 5.17 6.41
N LEU A 59 -6.01 6.45 6.60
CA LEU A 59 -4.64 6.94 6.55
C LEU A 59 -3.75 6.33 7.65
N MET A 60 -4.29 6.14 8.86
CA MET A 60 -3.58 5.42 9.93
C MET A 60 -3.35 3.95 9.58
N ALA A 61 -4.31 3.29 8.93
CA ALA A 61 -4.15 1.93 8.44
C ALA A 61 -3.09 1.82 7.33
N ASP A 62 -3.06 2.77 6.40
CA ASP A 62 -2.02 2.88 5.36
C ASP A 62 -0.62 3.03 6.00
N MET A 63 -0.49 3.89 7.02
CA MET A 63 0.77 4.05 7.76
C MET A 63 1.19 2.77 8.48
N ALA A 64 0.25 2.05 9.11
CA ALA A 64 0.54 0.79 9.77
C ALA A 64 1.00 -0.29 8.77
N GLY A 65 0.37 -0.36 7.59
CA GLY A 65 0.77 -1.26 6.51
C GLY A 65 2.17 -0.94 5.97
N LEU A 66 2.49 0.34 5.79
CA LEU A 66 3.81 0.79 5.36
C LEU A 66 4.89 0.42 6.38
N LEU A 67 4.67 0.69 7.67
CA LEU A 67 5.60 0.33 8.75
C LEU A 67 5.77 -1.19 8.88
N GLY A 68 4.67 -1.94 8.77
CA GLY A 68 4.68 -3.39 8.78
C GLY A 68 5.48 -3.98 7.62
N SER A 69 5.29 -3.45 6.41
CA SER A 69 6.03 -3.86 5.22
C SER A 69 7.53 -3.60 5.36
N VAL A 70 7.93 -2.40 5.82
CA VAL A 70 9.34 -2.08 6.11
C VAL A 70 9.94 -3.06 7.12
N TYR A 71 9.22 -3.34 8.20
CA TYR A 71 9.69 -4.25 9.24
C TYR A 71 9.87 -5.69 8.74
N ILE A 72 8.89 -6.23 8.01
CA ILE A 72 8.92 -7.59 7.47
C ILE A 72 10.03 -7.73 6.43
N VAL A 73 10.12 -6.81 5.47
CA VAL A 73 11.12 -6.89 4.40
C VAL A 73 12.53 -6.76 4.97
N ASN A 74 12.73 -5.90 5.96
CA ASN A 74 14.01 -5.79 6.65
C ASN A 74 14.35 -7.08 7.43
N LYS A 75 13.39 -7.66 8.17
CA LYS A 75 13.61 -8.89 8.95
C LYS A 75 13.87 -10.13 8.10
N VAL A 76 13.18 -10.27 6.96
CA VAL A 76 13.22 -11.46 6.12
C VAL A 76 14.39 -11.42 5.14
N PHE A 77 14.69 -10.25 4.54
CA PHE A 77 15.66 -10.16 3.44
C PHE A 77 17.00 -9.53 3.83
N LEU A 78 17.09 -8.77 4.92
CA LEU A 78 18.36 -8.15 5.36
C LEU A 78 19.14 -9.02 6.36
N ARG A 79 18.60 -10.18 6.76
CA ARG A 79 19.19 -11.09 7.76
C ARG A 79 19.71 -12.42 7.16
N LEU A 80 19.92 -12.48 5.85
CA LEU A 80 20.66 -13.53 5.13
C LEU A 80 21.97 -12.94 4.61
#